data_AF-A0A8T3XUM5-F1
#
_entry.id   AF-A0A8T3XUM5-F1
#
_cell.length_a   1.000
_cell.length_b   1.000
_cell.length_c   1.000
_cell.angle_alpha   90.00
_cell.angle_beta   90.00
_cell.angle_gamma   90.00
#
_symmetry.space_group_name_H-M   'P 1'
#
loop_
_entity.id
_entity.type
_entity.pdbx_description
1 polymer ?
#
loop_
_entity_poly.entity_id
_entity_poly.type
_entity_poly.pdbx_seq_one_letter_code
_entity_poly.pdbx_strand_id
1 'polypeptide(L)'
;VTKKFPLIRSALNLKYDSKIIKKFRDSDLTVLRYDRTNEPSHIKRKENSSVLWGMKNSIKKTITPPDIIFHKGDFGKEPMIVVFGENPSEVIKKISSIL
;
A
#
# COMPACT_ATOMS: atom_id res chain seq x y z
N VAL A 1 -6.33 6.83 -0.24
CA VAL A 1 -6.50 6.33 1.15
C VAL A 1 -7.20 7.36 2.01
N THR A 2 -6.68 8.59 2.11
CA THR A 2 -7.25 9.71 2.90
C THR A 2 -8.73 9.99 2.62
N LYS A 3 -9.20 9.86 1.37
CA LYS A 3 -10.63 10.02 1.03
C LYS A 3 -11.57 9.08 1.81
N LYS A 4 -11.11 7.87 2.16
CA LYS A 4 -11.88 6.90 2.97
C LYS A 4 -11.50 6.95 4.45
N PHE A 5 -10.22 7.22 4.74
CA PHE A 5 -9.68 7.30 6.09
C PHE A 5 -9.01 8.67 6.31
N PRO A 6 -9.78 9.72 6.68
CA PRO A 6 -9.27 11.10 6.70
C PRO A 6 -8.07 11.35 7.63
N LEU A 7 -7.93 10.54 8.68
CA LEU A 7 -6.81 10.64 9.63
C LEU A 7 -5.49 10.18 9.02
N ILE A 8 -5.51 9.30 8.02
CA ILE A 8 -4.30 8.82 7.34
C ILE A 8 -3.78 9.91 6.39
N ARG A 9 -2.74 10.62 6.84
CA ARG A 9 -2.14 11.77 6.15
C ARG A 9 -0.64 11.64 5.91
N SER A 10 -0.02 10.54 6.33
CA SER A 10 1.38 10.24 6.05
C SER A 10 1.52 8.88 5.38
N ALA A 11 2.49 8.79 4.47
CA ALA A 11 2.87 7.54 3.85
C ALA A 11 4.34 7.55 3.42
N LEU A 12 4.95 6.38 3.38
CA LEU A 12 6.31 6.18 2.85
C LEU A 12 6.35 4.96 1.93
N ASN A 13 6.96 5.14 0.75
CA ASN A 13 7.26 4.04 -0.15
C ASN A 13 8.58 3.38 0.25
N LEU A 14 8.56 2.04 0.33
CA LEU A 14 9.72 1.19 0.53
C LEU A 14 9.89 0.26 -0.67
N LYS A 15 11.14 -0.11 -0.93
CA LYS A 15 11.47 -1.18 -1.88
C LYS A 15 10.75 -2.46 -1.46
N TYR A 16 10.16 -3.16 -2.44
CA TYR A 16 9.57 -4.45 -2.17
C TYR A 16 10.61 -5.50 -1.80
N ASP A 17 10.40 -6.13 -0.65
CA ASP A 17 11.06 -7.35 -0.25
C ASP A 17 10.03 -8.29 0.38
N SER A 18 9.98 -9.52 -0.12
CA SER A 18 9.13 -10.59 0.43
C SER A 18 9.40 -10.86 1.91
N LYS A 19 10.64 -10.72 2.39
CA LYS A 19 11.03 -10.90 3.79
C LYS A 19 10.45 -9.79 4.67
N ILE A 20 10.50 -8.53 4.20
CA ILE A 20 9.90 -7.39 4.89
C ILE A 20 8.37 -7.57 4.98
N ILE A 21 7.71 -7.96 3.88
CA ILE A 21 6.26 -8.24 3.90
C ILE A 21 5.90 -9.36 4.87
N LYS A 22 6.73 -10.40 4.96
CA LYS A 22 6.52 -11.48 5.93
C LYS A 22 6.55 -10.92 7.35
N LYS A 23 7.60 -10.16 7.71
CA LYS A 23 7.70 -9.51 9.03
C LYS A 23 6.49 -8.61 9.34
N PHE A 24 6.02 -7.81 8.37
CA PHE A 24 4.81 -6.99 8.57
C PHE A 24 3.55 -7.83 8.82
N ARG A 25 3.39 -8.97 8.14
CA ARG A 25 2.24 -9.87 8.34
C ARG A 25 2.28 -10.63 9.65
N ASP A 26 3.49 -10.89 10.15
CA ASP A 26 3.71 -11.55 11.44
C ASP A 26 3.53 -10.57 12.62
N SER A 27 3.30 -9.28 12.35
CA SER A 27 2.97 -8.24 13.34
C SER A 27 1.48 -7.89 13.33
N ASP A 28 0.99 -7.20 14.37
CA ASP A 28 -0.41 -6.75 14.50
C ASP A 28 -0.79 -5.59 13.55
N LEU A 29 -0.19 -5.54 12.36
CA LEU A 29 -0.42 -4.49 11.35
C LEU A 29 -1.36 -4.99 10.24
N THR A 30 -2.23 -4.09 9.78
CA THR A 30 -3.16 -4.37 8.68
C THR A 30 -2.41 -4.30 7.35
N VAL A 31 -2.04 -5.47 6.80
CA VAL A 31 -1.33 -5.60 5.52
C VAL A 31 -2.30 -5.98 4.40
N LEU A 32 -2.47 -5.08 3.43
CA LEU A 32 -3.25 -5.32 2.22
C LEU A 32 -2.35 -5.44 0.98
N ARG A 33 -2.91 -6.02 -0.08
CA ARG A 33 -2.26 -6.17 -1.38
C ARG A 33 -3.24 -5.83 -2.50
N TYR A 34 -2.74 -5.23 -3.58
CA TYR A 34 -3.41 -5.31 -4.87
C TYR A 34 -2.51 -5.95 -5.93
N ASP A 35 -3.15 -6.52 -6.95
CA ASP A 35 -2.48 -7.04 -8.12
C ASP A 35 -2.69 -6.11 -9.31
N ARG A 36 -1.60 -5.73 -9.97
CA ARG A 36 -1.64 -4.86 -11.15
C ARG A 36 -2.08 -5.62 -12.40
N THR A 37 -1.96 -6.95 -12.42
CA THR A 37 -2.49 -7.77 -13.53
C THR A 37 -4.02 -7.68 -13.64
N ASN A 38 -4.69 -7.42 -12.52
CA ASN A 38 -6.15 -7.28 -12.44
C ASN A 38 -6.64 -5.87 -12.81
N GLU A 39 -5.74 -4.93 -13.11
CA GLU A 39 -6.11 -3.56 -13.48
C GLU A 39 -6.74 -3.54 -14.88
N PRO A 40 -7.96 -3.01 -15.05
CA PRO A 40 -8.62 -2.93 -16.35
C PRO A 40 -7.77 -2.16 -17.37
N SER A 41 -7.75 -2.63 -18.62
CA SER A 41 -6.92 -2.05 -19.68
C SER A 41 -7.22 -0.57 -19.95
N HIS A 42 -8.48 -0.14 -19.86
CA HIS A 42 -8.85 1.27 -20.00
C HIS A 42 -8.32 2.15 -18.86
N ILE A 43 -8.13 1.60 -17.67
CA ILE A 43 -7.47 2.28 -16.55
C ILE A 43 -5.96 2.29 -16.80
N LYS A 44 -5.35 1.14 -17.13
CA LYS A 44 -3.91 1.05 -17.41
C LYS A 44 -3.40 2.07 -18.44
N ARG A 45 -4.19 2.38 -19.47
CA ARG A 45 -3.85 3.36 -20.52
C ARG A 45 -4.01 4.82 -20.07
N LYS A 46 -4.78 5.09 -19.01
CA LYS A 46 -4.99 6.44 -18.49
C LYS A 46 -3.85 6.77 -17.53
N GLU A 47 -3.16 7.87 -17.80
CA GLU A 47 -2.10 8.38 -16.94
C GLU A 47 -2.59 8.60 -15.49
N ASN A 48 -1.70 8.38 -14.53
CA ASN A 48 -1.91 8.60 -13.09
C ASN A 48 -3.06 7.80 -12.45
N SER A 49 -3.60 6.77 -13.13
CA SER A 49 -4.79 6.06 -12.66
C SER A 49 -4.53 4.71 -11.99
N SER A 50 -3.40 4.05 -12.29
CA SER A 50 -3.10 2.71 -11.76
C SER A 50 -2.97 2.64 -10.25
N VAL A 51 -2.24 3.59 -9.65
CA VAL A 51 -2.06 3.64 -8.19
C VAL A 51 -3.39 3.99 -7.53
N LEU A 52 -4.13 4.96 -8.06
CA LEU A 52 -5.46 5.32 -7.57
C LEU A 52 -6.42 4.13 -7.58
N TRP A 53 -6.46 3.37 -8.68
CA TRP A 53 -7.26 2.16 -8.80
C TRP A 53 -6.82 1.09 -7.79
N GLY A 54 -5.52 0.79 -7.72
CA GLY A 54 -4.99 -0.25 -6.83
C GLY A 54 -5.26 0.04 -5.36
N MET A 55 -5.03 1.30 -4.94
CA MET A 55 -5.34 1.75 -3.58
C MET A 55 -6.84 1.68 -3.29
N LYS A 56 -7.69 2.20 -4.20
CA LYS A 56 -9.15 2.17 -4.05
C LYS A 56 -9.67 0.74 -3.96
N ASN A 57 -9.15 -0.16 -4.78
CA ASN A 57 -9.56 -1.56 -4.82
C ASN A 57 -9.15 -2.29 -3.54
N SER A 58 -7.92 -2.05 -3.05
CA SER A 58 -7.39 -2.64 -1.82
C SER A 58 -8.25 -2.31 -0.60
N ILE A 59 -8.65 -1.04 -0.46
CA ILE A 59 -9.38 -0.56 0.72
C ILE A 59 -10.90 -0.61 0.56
N LYS A 60 -11.44 -1.06 -0.59
CA LYS A 60 -12.87 -0.91 -0.91
C LYS A 60 -13.76 -1.52 0.17
N LYS A 61 -13.43 -2.74 0.61
CA LYS A 61 -14.20 -3.54 1.57
C LYS A 61 -13.67 -3.47 3.00
N THR A 62 -12.62 -2.70 3.28
CA THR A 62 -12.06 -2.59 4.63
C THR A 62 -12.83 -1.58 5.47
N ILE A 63 -13.00 -1.87 6.75
CA ILE A 63 -13.62 -0.95 7.72
C ILE A 63 -12.52 -0.18 8.46
N THR A 64 -11.39 -0.84 8.73
CA THR A 64 -10.20 -0.26 9.36
C THR A 64 -9.23 0.32 8.32
N PRO A 65 -8.45 1.36 8.69
CA PRO A 65 -7.39 1.87 7.84
C PRO A 65 -6.27 0.82 7.68
N PRO A 66 -5.64 0.72 6.49
CA PRO A 66 -4.49 -0.13 6.30
C PRO A 66 -3.23 0.51 6.90
N ASP A 67 -2.36 -0.33 7.44
CA ASP A 67 -1.00 0.07 7.82
C ASP A 67 -0.05 -0.08 6.64
N ILE A 68 -0.23 -1.13 5.82
CA ILE A 68 0.60 -1.44 4.67
C ILE A 68 -0.26 -1.78 3.47
N ILE A 69 0.09 -1.26 2.28
CA ILE A 69 -0.41 -1.75 0.99
C ILE A 69 0.79 -2.04 0.09
N PHE A 70 0.85 -3.22 -0.51
CA PHE A 70 1.91 -3.56 -1.46
C PHE A 70 1.40 -4.15 -2.78
N HIS A 71 2.25 -4.13 -3.80
CA HIS A 71 2.05 -4.89 -5.05
C HIS A 71 3.37 -5.48 -5.55
N LYS A 72 3.29 -6.53 -6.38
CA LYS A 72 4.46 -7.22 -6.97
C LYS A 72 4.93 -6.63 -8.31
N GLY A 73 4.49 -5.42 -8.62
CA GLY A 73 4.81 -4.75 -9.88
C GLY A 73 3.94 -5.23 -11.04
N ASP A 74 4.34 -4.86 -12.24
CA ASP A 74 3.79 -5.32 -13.53
C ASP A 74 4.88 -5.08 -14.60
N PHE A 75 4.62 -5.42 -15.86
CA PHE A 75 5.53 -5.05 -16.96
C PHE A 75 5.81 -3.53 -16.96
N GLY A 76 7.09 -3.16 -16.91
CA GLY A 76 7.55 -1.77 -16.83
C GLY A 76 7.20 -1.03 -15.52
N LYS A 77 6.78 -1.75 -14.48
CA LYS A 77 6.31 -1.18 -13.20
C LYS A 77 6.96 -1.91 -12.02
N GLU A 78 7.85 -1.23 -11.30
CA GLU A 78 8.55 -1.79 -10.14
C GLU A 78 7.59 -2.17 -9.00
N PRO A 79 7.88 -3.25 -8.25
CA PRO A 79 7.14 -3.60 -7.04
C PRO A 79 7.44 -2.63 -5.89
N MET A 80 6.44 -2.31 -5.07
CA MET A 80 6.62 -1.42 -3.91
C MET A 80 5.76 -1.84 -2.71
N ILE A 81 6.20 -1.39 -1.53
CA ILE A 81 5.47 -1.45 -0.27
C ILE A 81 5.17 0.00 0.13
N VAL A 82 3.93 0.30 0.50
CA VAL A 82 3.53 1.63 0.99
C VAL A 82 3.09 1.48 2.44
N VAL A 83 3.78 2.15 3.34
CA VAL A 83 3.45 2.19 4.77
C VAL A 83 2.67 3.47 5.05
N PHE A 84 1.59 3.38 5.80
CA PHE A 84 0.68 4.48 6.11
C PHE A 84 0.66 4.80 7.61
N GLY A 85 0.35 6.06 7.94
CA GLY A 85 0.15 6.52 9.31
C GLY A 85 -0.59 7.85 9.34
N GLU A 86 -1.02 8.26 10.53
CA GLU A 86 -1.68 9.56 10.71
C GLU A 86 -0.68 10.73 10.59
N ASN A 87 0.57 10.46 10.95
CA ASN A 87 1.68 11.39 10.95
C ASN A 87 3.01 10.68 10.60
N PRO A 88 4.07 11.42 10.24
CA PRO A 88 5.37 10.82 9.90
C PRO A 88 5.98 9.96 11.01
N SER A 89 5.80 10.35 12.28
CA SER A 89 6.35 9.61 13.42
C SER A 89 5.80 8.18 13.50
N GLU A 90 4.51 8.00 13.29
CA GLU A 90 3.89 6.67 13.21
C GLU A 90 4.42 5.83 12.05
N VAL A 91 4.62 6.43 10.88
CA VAL A 91 5.17 5.73 9.72
C VAL A 91 6.57 5.24 10.04
N ILE A 92 7.44 6.09 10.60
CA ILE A 92 8.78 5.69 11.01
C ILE A 92 8.73 4.61 12.09
N LYS A 93 7.87 4.72 13.10
CA LYS A 93 7.73 3.71 14.16
C LYS A 93 7.38 2.33 13.60
N LYS A 94 6.44 2.25 12.65
CA LYS A 94 6.06 0.99 11.97
C LYS A 94 7.20 0.39 11.16
N ILE A 95 8.04 1.23 10.57
CA ILE A 95 9.19 0.79 9.76
C ILE A 95 10.31 0.29 10.67
N SER A 96 10.65 1.06 11.71
CA SER A 96 11.71 0.73 12.68
C SER A 96 11.40 -0.50 13.53
N SER A 97 10.13 -0.91 13.67
CA SER A 97 9.79 -2.17 14.34
C SER A 97 10.08 -3.42 13.50
N ILE A 98 10.44 -3.24 12.22
CA ILE A 98 10.54 -4.33 11.23
C ILE A 98 11.92 -4.41 10.57
N LEU A 99 12.49 -3.26 10.22
CA LEU A 99 13.83 -3.11 9.66
C LEU A 99 14.88 -3.08 10.75
#